data_AF-A0AAN5D7E5-F1
#
_entry.id   AF-A0AAN5D7E5-F1
#
_cell.length_a   1.000
_cell.length_b   1.000
_cell.length_c   1.000
_cell.angle_alpha   90.00
_cell.angle_beta   90.00
_cell.angle_gamma   90.00
#
_symmetry.space_group_name_H-M   'P 1'
#
loop_
_entity.id
_entity.type
_entity.pdbx_description
1 polymer ?
#
loop_
_entity_poly.entity_id
_entity_poly.type
_entity_poly.pdbx_seq_one_letter_code
_entity_poly.pdbx_strand_id
1 'polypeptide(L)'
;CQKLFPPHRHIYNETNYALPEQRVHRANVARALETFDADGDPTNFVHAYMQRMASNAHLDSPVLSRSPELSTYRKDNTTTLRWATLFLADNQQTQDTLREEVHRVVGKERLPALSDKSKMVYAQATILEVQRLANIIRLNGLRKTHKPTKLAGHTLPADMTIHADIHYVMWND
;
A
#
# COMPACT_ATOMS: atom_id res chain seq x y z
N CYS A 1 33.32 -8.70 12.06
CA CYS A 1 31.90 -8.33 11.86
C CYS A 1 31.62 -7.43 10.64
N GLN A 2 32.62 -6.88 9.94
CA GLN A 2 32.44 -6.08 8.70
C GLN A 2 32.41 -6.89 7.39
N LYS A 3 32.45 -8.24 7.46
CA LYS A 3 32.47 -9.12 6.27
C LYS A 3 31.12 -9.80 5.96
N LEU A 4 30.08 -9.55 6.74
CA LEU A 4 28.79 -10.25 6.64
C LEU A 4 27.66 -9.43 5.98
N PHE A 5 27.85 -8.12 5.80
CA PHE A 5 26.85 -7.26 5.18
C PHE A 5 27.55 -6.27 4.24
N PRO A 6 27.45 -6.42 2.91
CA PRO A 6 28.01 -5.45 1.98
C PRO A 6 27.32 -4.09 2.16
N PRO A 7 28.01 -2.98 1.83
CA PRO A 7 27.43 -1.65 1.94
C PRO A 7 26.12 -1.56 1.16
N HIS A 8 25.07 -1.04 1.83
CA HIS A 8 23.68 -0.93 1.35
C HIS A 8 23.50 -0.32 -0.05
N ARG A 9 24.53 0.29 -0.62
CA ARG A 9 24.54 0.82 -1.99
C ARG A 9 24.49 -0.26 -3.07
N HIS A 10 24.94 -1.49 -2.77
CA HIS A 10 24.89 -2.62 -3.72
C HIS A 10 23.57 -3.40 -3.71
N ILE A 11 22.83 -3.41 -2.60
CA ILE A 11 21.61 -4.24 -2.46
C ILE A 11 20.52 -3.80 -3.46
N TYR A 12 20.45 -2.50 -3.79
CA TYR A 12 19.49 -2.00 -4.78
C TYR A 12 19.95 -2.18 -6.24
N ASN A 13 21.26 -2.33 -6.48
CA ASN A 13 21.79 -2.50 -7.83
C ASN A 13 21.86 -3.98 -8.25
N GLU A 14 21.89 -4.92 -7.30
CA GLU A 14 21.98 -6.36 -7.56
C GLU A 14 20.65 -7.11 -7.48
N THR A 15 19.53 -6.44 -7.14
CA THR A 15 18.19 -6.93 -7.50
C THR A 15 17.90 -6.68 -8.98
N ASN A 16 18.72 -7.27 -9.85
CA ASN A 16 18.40 -7.51 -11.27
C ASN A 16 17.39 -8.66 -11.44
N TYR A 17 16.83 -9.19 -10.35
CA TYR A 17 15.57 -9.90 -10.37
C TYR A 17 14.46 -8.85 -10.52
N ALA A 18 14.11 -8.53 -11.77
CA ALA A 18 12.84 -7.88 -12.00
C ALA A 18 11.76 -8.81 -11.45
N LEU A 19 11.22 -8.47 -10.27
CA LEU A 19 10.19 -9.27 -9.64
C LEU A 19 9.05 -9.47 -10.65
N PRO A 20 8.34 -10.61 -10.67
CA PRO A 20 7.28 -10.87 -11.65
C PRO A 20 6.29 -9.69 -11.79
N GLU A 21 5.97 -9.02 -10.69
CA GLU A 21 5.18 -7.79 -10.65
C GLU A 21 5.77 -6.63 -11.45
N GLN A 22 7.09 -6.42 -11.44
CA GLN A 22 7.72 -5.37 -12.22
C GLN A 22 7.64 -5.67 -13.73
N ARG A 23 7.53 -6.94 -14.12
CA ARG A 23 7.25 -7.31 -15.52
C ARG A 23 5.80 -6.99 -15.90
N VAL A 24 4.84 -7.37 -15.05
CA VAL A 24 3.41 -7.10 -15.28
C VAL A 24 3.13 -5.59 -15.28
N HIS A 25 3.71 -4.84 -14.34
CA HIS A 25 3.58 -3.39 -14.27
C HIS A 25 4.11 -2.72 -15.53
N ARG A 26 5.32 -3.09 -15.99
CA ARG A 26 5.87 -2.59 -17.26
C ARG A 26 4.99 -2.92 -18.46
N ALA A 27 4.45 -4.13 -18.54
CA ALA A 27 3.53 -4.51 -19.61
C ALA A 27 2.24 -3.69 -19.57
N ASN A 28 1.70 -3.41 -18.37
CA ASN A 28 0.52 -2.55 -18.21
C ASN A 28 0.78 -1.11 -18.60
N VAL A 29 1.96 -0.56 -18.24
CA VAL A 29 2.38 0.78 -18.67
C VAL A 29 2.53 0.84 -20.18
N ALA A 30 3.19 -0.15 -20.80
CA ALA A 30 3.33 -0.22 -22.26
C ALA A 30 1.96 -0.23 -22.96
N ARG A 31 1.03 -1.07 -22.50
CA ARG A 31 -0.33 -1.13 -23.02
C ARG A 31 -1.08 0.20 -22.85
N ALA A 32 -0.89 0.88 -21.73
CA ALA A 32 -1.51 2.19 -21.50
C ALA A 32 -0.93 3.27 -22.44
N LEU A 33 0.34 3.16 -22.85
CA LEU A 33 0.97 4.10 -23.77
C LEU A 33 0.49 3.93 -25.23
N GLU A 34 -0.07 2.78 -25.61
CA GLU A 34 -0.62 2.55 -26.97
C GLU A 34 -1.76 3.52 -27.30
N THR A 35 -2.51 3.97 -26.29
CA THR A 35 -3.65 4.90 -26.44
C THR A 35 -3.33 6.30 -25.91
N PHE A 36 -2.04 6.62 -25.73
CA PHE A 36 -1.64 7.91 -25.18
C PHE A 36 -1.81 9.04 -26.20
N ASP A 37 -2.52 10.09 -25.77
CA ASP A 37 -2.68 11.36 -26.48
C ASP A 37 -2.10 12.48 -25.61
N ALA A 38 -1.19 13.26 -26.18
CA ALA A 38 -0.50 14.34 -25.48
C ALA A 38 -1.39 15.58 -25.29
N ASP A 39 -2.30 15.84 -26.23
CA ASP A 39 -3.14 17.03 -26.25
C ASP A 39 -4.57 16.76 -25.75
N GLY A 40 -4.96 15.49 -25.66
CA GLY A 40 -6.26 15.04 -25.15
C GLY A 40 -6.34 14.92 -23.62
N ASP A 41 -7.56 14.72 -23.11
CA ASP A 41 -7.77 14.49 -21.67
C ASP A 41 -7.20 13.12 -21.23
N PRO A 42 -6.42 13.07 -20.12
CA PRO A 42 -5.81 11.83 -19.67
C PRO A 42 -6.87 10.85 -19.14
N THR A 43 -6.98 9.68 -19.77
CA THR A 43 -7.99 8.65 -19.41
C THR A 43 -7.57 7.78 -18.23
N ASN A 44 -6.30 7.82 -17.85
CA ASN A 44 -5.73 7.01 -16.79
C ASN A 44 -4.49 7.67 -16.17
N PHE A 45 -4.00 7.09 -15.07
CA PHE A 45 -2.84 7.62 -14.35
C PHE A 45 -1.56 7.68 -15.20
N VAL A 46 -1.32 6.70 -16.09
CA VAL A 46 -0.14 6.69 -16.97
C VAL A 46 -0.18 7.88 -17.92
N HIS A 47 -1.34 8.16 -18.53
CA HIS A 47 -1.51 9.34 -19.40
C HIS A 47 -1.27 10.65 -18.65
N ALA A 48 -1.89 10.81 -17.49
CA ALA A 48 -1.71 12.00 -16.65
C ALA A 48 -0.25 12.19 -16.22
N TYR A 49 0.44 11.09 -15.88
CA TYR A 49 1.86 11.12 -15.53
C TYR A 49 2.72 11.55 -16.72
N MET A 50 2.48 11.00 -17.91
CA MET A 50 3.22 11.35 -19.12
C MET A 50 3.03 12.82 -19.52
N GLN A 51 1.81 13.35 -19.42
CA GLN A 51 1.57 14.79 -19.63
C GLN A 51 2.30 15.65 -18.60
N ARG A 52 2.30 15.24 -17.32
CA ARG A 52 2.99 15.98 -16.26
C ARG A 52 4.51 15.93 -16.38
N MET A 53 5.08 14.84 -16.93
CA MET A 53 6.52 14.74 -17.21
C MET A 53 7.02 15.86 -18.13
N ALA A 54 6.19 16.33 -19.09
CA ALA A 54 6.57 17.43 -19.98
C ALA A 54 6.86 18.74 -19.23
N SER A 55 6.29 18.91 -18.03
CA SER A 55 6.42 20.12 -17.20
C SER A 55 7.16 19.90 -15.88
N ASN A 56 7.73 18.71 -15.65
CA ASN A 56 8.37 18.38 -14.37
C ASN A 56 9.63 17.52 -14.57
N ALA A 57 10.80 18.14 -14.33
CA ALA A 57 12.10 17.50 -14.45
C ALA A 57 12.35 16.36 -13.44
N HIS A 58 11.54 16.24 -12.39
CA HIS A 58 11.65 15.18 -11.38
C HIS A 58 10.85 13.91 -11.74
N LEU A 59 10.06 13.95 -12.81
CA LEU A 59 9.30 12.80 -13.30
C LEU A 59 10.00 12.23 -14.52
N ASP A 60 10.32 10.94 -14.48
CA ASP A 60 10.87 10.22 -15.62
C ASP A 60 10.08 8.93 -15.92
N SER A 61 10.23 8.43 -17.15
CA SER A 61 9.60 7.19 -17.61
C SER A 61 10.11 5.94 -16.87
N PRO A 62 11.41 5.86 -16.52
CA PRO A 62 11.91 4.78 -15.66
C PRO A 62 11.24 4.72 -14.29
N VAL A 63 10.98 5.84 -13.60
CA VAL A 63 10.25 5.87 -12.33
C VAL A 63 8.84 5.34 -12.54
N LEU A 64 8.10 5.80 -13.55
CA LEU A 64 6.76 5.26 -13.83
C LEU A 64 6.77 3.74 -14.04
N SER A 65 7.77 3.22 -14.74
CA SER A 65 7.89 1.82 -15.12
C SER A 65 8.47 0.92 -14.02
N ARG A 66 9.22 1.48 -13.07
CA ARG A 66 9.92 0.74 -12.00
C ARG A 66 9.27 0.84 -10.64
N SER A 67 8.26 1.71 -10.49
CA SER A 67 7.60 1.99 -9.22
C SER A 67 6.27 1.22 -9.23
N PRO A 68 6.22 -0.04 -8.72
CA PRO A 68 5.05 -0.89 -8.77
C PRO A 68 4.14 -0.62 -7.56
N GLU A 69 4.19 0.54 -6.91
CA GLU A 69 3.52 0.79 -5.63
C GLU A 69 2.03 0.47 -5.75
N LEU A 70 1.39 0.95 -6.83
CA LEU A 70 -0.02 0.66 -7.10
C LEU A 70 -0.30 -0.85 -7.24
N SER A 71 0.59 -1.58 -7.91
CA SER A 71 0.47 -3.04 -8.05
C SER A 71 0.68 -3.78 -6.73
N THR A 72 1.52 -3.23 -5.85
CA THR A 72 1.81 -3.77 -4.52
C THR A 72 0.61 -3.56 -3.59
N TYR A 73 0.05 -2.35 -3.53
CA TYR A 73 -1.15 -2.04 -2.75
C TYR A 73 -2.35 -2.93 -3.14
N ARG A 74 -2.50 -3.26 -4.43
CA ARG A 74 -3.55 -4.17 -4.88
C ARG A 74 -3.42 -5.57 -4.27
N LYS A 75 -2.19 -6.10 -4.15
CA LYS A 75 -1.93 -7.40 -3.52
C LYS A 75 -2.27 -7.34 -2.03
N ASP A 76 -1.86 -6.27 -1.36
CA ASP A 76 -2.13 -6.06 0.06
C ASP A 76 -3.63 -6.05 0.36
N ASN A 77 -4.43 -5.31 -0.42
CA ASN A 77 -5.89 -5.31 -0.29
C ASN A 77 -6.50 -6.70 -0.47
N THR A 78 -5.98 -7.48 -1.43
CA THR A 78 -6.44 -8.87 -1.68
C THR A 78 -6.13 -9.76 -0.46
N THR A 79 -4.95 -9.61 0.12
CA THR A 79 -4.53 -10.37 1.31
C THR A 79 -5.37 -9.99 2.53
N THR A 80 -5.64 -8.70 2.75
CA THR A 80 -6.53 -8.23 3.83
C THR A 80 -7.93 -8.80 3.70
N LEU A 81 -8.51 -8.81 2.48
CA LEU A 81 -9.83 -9.40 2.26
C LEU A 81 -9.85 -10.91 2.51
N ARG A 82 -8.77 -11.64 2.18
CA ARG A 82 -8.65 -13.07 2.51
C ARG A 82 -8.68 -13.30 4.02
N TRP A 83 -7.94 -12.49 4.78
CA TRP A 83 -8.00 -12.53 6.25
C TRP A 83 -9.38 -12.16 6.79
N ALA A 84 -10.03 -11.14 6.21
CA ALA A 84 -11.40 -10.77 6.57
C ALA A 84 -12.35 -11.96 6.43
N THR A 85 -12.29 -12.67 5.30
CA THR A 85 -13.11 -13.85 5.06
C THR A 85 -12.81 -14.95 6.08
N LEU A 86 -11.53 -15.20 6.38
CA LEU A 86 -11.13 -16.20 7.37
C LEU A 86 -11.67 -15.87 8.77
N PHE A 87 -11.45 -14.64 9.24
CA PHE A 87 -11.89 -14.21 10.58
C PHE A 87 -13.41 -14.22 10.71
N LEU A 88 -14.15 -13.81 9.67
CA LEU A 88 -15.62 -13.85 9.68
C LEU A 88 -16.17 -15.27 9.55
N ALA A 89 -15.48 -16.18 8.87
CA ALA A 89 -15.87 -17.59 8.80
C ALA A 89 -15.70 -18.29 10.15
N ASP A 90 -14.66 -17.91 10.90
CA ASP A 90 -14.39 -18.40 12.25
C ASP A 90 -15.33 -17.77 13.30
N ASN A 91 -15.72 -16.50 13.12
CA ASN A 91 -16.55 -15.74 14.07
C ASN A 91 -17.93 -15.41 13.49
N GLN A 92 -18.82 -16.41 13.46
CA GLN A 92 -20.15 -16.28 12.85
C GLN A 92 -21.02 -15.19 13.51
N GLN A 93 -20.92 -15.03 14.83
CA GLN A 93 -21.65 -13.96 15.53
C GLN A 93 -21.27 -12.56 15.02
N THR A 94 -19.98 -12.30 14.78
CA THR A 94 -19.50 -11.05 14.20
C THR A 94 -20.02 -10.89 12.77
N GLN A 95 -20.00 -11.97 11.99
CA GLN A 95 -20.53 -11.96 10.62
C GLN A 95 -22.02 -11.64 10.57
N ASP A 96 -22.82 -12.21 11.46
CA ASP A 96 -24.27 -11.97 11.54
C ASP A 96 -24.56 -10.54 11.96
N THR A 97 -23.88 -10.04 13.00
CA THR A 97 -24.02 -8.64 13.45
C THR A 97 -23.65 -7.65 12.33
N LEU A 98 -22.57 -7.93 11.61
CA LEU A 98 -22.15 -7.12 10.46
C LEU A 98 -23.22 -7.13 9.36
N ARG A 99 -23.77 -8.30 9.04
CA ARG A 99 -24.82 -8.47 8.03
C ARG A 99 -26.10 -7.72 8.41
N GLU A 100 -26.49 -7.77 9.68
CA GLU A 100 -27.63 -7.02 10.20
C GLU A 100 -27.45 -5.51 10.04
N GLU A 101 -26.28 -4.96 10.40
CA GLU A 101 -25.98 -3.55 10.21
C GLU A 101 -26.04 -3.16 8.72
N VAL A 102 -25.43 -3.96 7.84
CA VAL A 102 -25.44 -3.72 6.39
C VAL A 102 -26.89 -3.70 5.87
N HIS A 103 -27.71 -4.68 6.23
CA HIS A 103 -29.10 -4.72 5.77
C HIS A 103 -29.94 -3.58 6.34
N ARG A 104 -29.69 -3.16 7.58
CA ARG A 104 -30.39 -2.02 8.21
C ARG A 104 -30.05 -0.69 7.55
N VAL A 105 -28.77 -0.45 7.19
CA VAL A 105 -28.31 0.84 6.68
C VAL A 105 -28.41 0.93 5.15
N VAL A 106 -28.00 -0.12 4.45
CA VAL A 106 -27.91 -0.16 2.98
C VAL A 106 -29.18 -0.71 2.35
N GLY A 107 -29.80 -1.70 2.99
CA GLY A 107 -30.86 -2.51 2.40
C GLY A 107 -30.32 -3.65 1.51
N LYS A 108 -31.21 -4.32 0.78
CA LYS A 108 -30.86 -5.43 -0.14
C LYS A 108 -30.87 -5.04 -1.62
N GLU A 109 -31.46 -3.89 -1.96
CA GLU A 109 -31.74 -3.47 -3.34
C GLU A 109 -30.61 -2.67 -3.99
N ARG A 110 -29.59 -2.26 -3.21
CA ARG A 110 -28.49 -1.41 -3.70
C ARG A 110 -27.15 -1.81 -3.11
N LEU A 111 -26.09 -1.41 -3.80
CA LEU A 111 -24.73 -1.54 -3.30
C LEU A 111 -24.41 -0.48 -2.23
N PRO A 112 -23.49 -0.78 -1.30
CA PRO A 112 -22.98 0.21 -0.34
C PRO A 112 -22.31 1.39 -1.04
N ALA A 113 -22.49 2.60 -0.51
CA ALA A 113 -21.84 3.82 -0.97
C ALA A 113 -21.02 4.46 0.16
N LEU A 114 -20.07 5.34 -0.19
CA LEU A 114 -19.25 6.05 0.81
C LEU A 114 -20.07 6.91 1.77
N SER A 115 -21.24 7.39 1.34
CA SER A 115 -22.19 8.13 2.19
C SER A 115 -22.79 7.29 3.31
N ASP A 116 -22.81 5.95 3.18
CA ASP A 116 -23.30 5.04 4.21
C ASP A 116 -22.28 4.84 5.33
N LYS A 117 -20.99 5.10 5.05
CA LYS A 117 -19.88 4.79 5.97
C LYS A 117 -20.13 5.35 7.37
N SER A 118 -20.57 6.60 7.51
CA SER A 118 -20.82 7.23 8.80
C SER A 118 -21.91 6.55 9.64
N LYS A 119 -22.80 5.78 9.01
CA LYS A 119 -23.89 5.04 9.65
C LYS A 119 -23.54 3.57 9.92
N MET A 120 -22.44 3.08 9.37
CA MET A 120 -21.97 1.69 9.50
C MET A 120 -20.79 1.62 10.48
N VAL A 121 -21.07 1.83 11.76
CA VAL A 121 -20.03 1.92 12.80
C VAL A 121 -19.44 0.53 13.09
N TYR A 122 -20.29 -0.51 13.14
CA TYR A 122 -19.83 -1.87 13.38
C TYR A 122 -18.98 -2.41 12.23
N ALA A 123 -19.36 -2.12 10.99
CA ALA A 123 -18.56 -2.46 9.81
C ALA A 123 -17.20 -1.77 9.81
N GLN A 124 -17.14 -0.50 10.21
CA GLN A 124 -15.87 0.21 10.35
C GLN A 124 -15.00 -0.43 11.44
N ALA A 125 -15.56 -0.73 12.61
CA ALA A 125 -14.85 -1.41 13.68
C ALA A 125 -14.33 -2.78 13.23
N THR A 126 -15.15 -3.55 12.51
CA THR A 126 -14.77 -4.87 11.98
C THR A 126 -13.62 -4.76 10.98
N ILE A 127 -13.67 -3.79 10.06
CA ILE A 127 -12.59 -3.57 9.08
C ILE A 127 -11.28 -3.20 9.78
N LEU A 128 -11.35 -2.30 10.78
CA LEU A 128 -10.19 -1.90 11.57
C LEU A 128 -9.59 -3.10 12.32
N GLU A 129 -10.43 -3.93 12.93
CA GLU A 129 -9.97 -5.10 13.68
C GLU A 129 -9.39 -6.18 12.78
N VAL A 130 -9.96 -6.39 11.59
CA VAL A 130 -9.36 -7.26 10.56
C VAL A 130 -7.97 -6.75 10.18
N GLN A 131 -7.81 -5.45 9.93
CA GLN A 131 -6.50 -4.87 9.62
C GLN A 131 -5.52 -5.03 10.80
N ARG A 132 -6.00 -4.83 12.03
CA ARG A 132 -5.24 -5.01 13.28
C ARG A 132 -4.70 -6.43 13.44
N LEU A 133 -5.57 -7.42 13.32
CA LEU A 133 -5.24 -8.83 13.50
C LEU A 133 -4.45 -9.43 12.34
N ALA A 134 -4.81 -9.07 11.11
CA ALA A 134 -4.13 -9.59 9.92
C ALA A 134 -2.70 -9.07 9.82
N ASN A 135 -2.48 -7.81 10.23
CA ASN A 135 -1.19 -7.10 10.26
C ASN A 135 -0.28 -7.49 9.08
N ILE A 136 -0.82 -7.36 7.86
CA ILE A 136 -0.18 -7.87 6.64
C ILE A 136 1.12 -7.10 6.32
N ILE A 137 1.29 -5.91 6.89
CA ILE A 137 2.51 -5.09 6.82
C ILE A 137 3.09 -4.97 8.24
N ARG A 138 3.81 -6.00 8.67
CA ARG A 138 4.43 -6.02 10.00
C ARG A 138 5.49 -4.93 10.20
N LEU A 139 6.17 -4.59 9.11
CA LEU A 139 7.32 -3.68 9.09
C LEU A 139 6.98 -2.46 8.26
N ASN A 140 7.07 -1.27 8.86
CA ASN A 140 6.86 -0.05 8.09
C ASN A 140 7.95 0.13 7.03
N GLY A 141 7.67 0.94 6.03
CA GLY A 141 8.67 1.36 5.05
C GLY A 141 9.89 1.95 5.75
N LEU A 142 11.07 1.46 5.37
CA LEU A 142 12.34 1.89 5.94
C LEU A 142 12.50 3.40 5.79
N ARG A 143 12.82 4.07 6.89
CA ARG A 143 13.14 5.49 6.92
C ARG A 143 14.65 5.66 7.10
N LYS A 144 15.18 6.81 6.72
CA LYS A 144 16.61 7.10 6.85
C LYS A 144 16.81 8.54 7.33
N THR A 145 17.69 8.74 8.30
CA THR A 145 18.05 10.09 8.76
C THR A 145 18.88 10.79 7.69
N HIS A 146 18.50 12.01 7.32
CA HIS A 146 19.30 12.83 6.40
C HIS A 146 20.39 13.63 7.12
N LYS A 147 20.22 13.87 8.43
CA LYS A 147 21.14 14.62 9.28
C LYS A 147 21.10 14.06 10.71
N PRO A 148 22.09 14.39 11.55
CA PRO A 148 22.03 14.00 12.95
C PRO A 148 20.72 14.50 13.58
N THR A 149 19.97 13.60 14.20
CA THR A 149 18.59 13.84 14.65
C THR A 149 18.44 13.35 16.08
N LYS A 150 17.86 14.18 16.96
CA LYS A 150 17.54 13.76 18.33
C LYS A 150 16.19 13.02 18.35
N LEU A 151 16.16 11.81 18.88
CA LEU A 151 14.96 10.99 19.05
C LEU A 151 14.97 10.36 20.44
N ALA A 152 13.91 10.55 21.22
CA ALA A 152 13.74 9.99 22.57
C ALA A 152 14.97 10.18 23.50
N GLY A 153 15.63 11.35 23.43
CA GLY A 153 16.84 11.64 24.21
C GLY A 153 18.16 11.13 23.60
N HIS A 154 18.10 10.30 22.55
CA HIS A 154 19.28 9.81 21.84
C HIS A 154 19.60 10.66 20.61
N THR A 155 20.89 10.81 20.28
CA THR A 155 21.32 11.46 19.03
C THR A 155 21.60 10.38 17.98
N LEU A 156 20.74 10.30 16.98
CA LEU A 156 20.90 9.41 15.84
C LEU A 156 21.86 10.06 14.83
N PRO A 157 22.87 9.34 14.32
CA PRO A 157 23.73 9.84 13.25
C PRO A 157 22.97 10.15 11.96
N ALA A 158 23.60 10.90 11.05
CA ALA A 158 23.14 10.96 9.67
C ALA A 158 23.28 9.57 9.00
N ASP A 159 22.48 9.33 7.97
CA ASP A 159 22.45 8.10 7.19
C ASP A 159 22.05 6.82 7.93
N MET A 160 21.45 6.95 9.12
CA MET A 160 20.96 5.82 9.89
C MET A 160 19.60 5.37 9.37
N THR A 161 19.48 4.08 9.03
CA THR A 161 18.19 3.47 8.70
C THR A 161 17.39 3.23 9.97
N ILE A 162 16.15 3.73 9.98
CA ILE A 162 15.18 3.57 11.06
C ILE A 162 14.07 2.65 10.56
N HIS A 163 13.75 1.69 11.41
CA HIS A 163 12.70 0.73 11.18
C HIS A 163 11.64 0.87 12.26
N ALA A 164 10.41 1.17 11.84
CA ALA A 164 9.27 1.28 12.75
C ALA A 164 8.49 -0.03 12.73
N ASP A 165 8.40 -0.68 13.89
CA ASP A 165 7.67 -1.92 14.06
C ASP A 165 6.17 -1.61 14.23
N ILE A 166 5.40 -1.88 13.18
CA ILE A 166 3.96 -1.70 13.17
C ILE A 166 3.28 -2.78 14.02
N HIS A 167 3.83 -4.00 14.02
CA HIS A 167 3.30 -5.10 14.80
C HIS A 167 3.31 -4.80 16.29
N TYR A 168 4.39 -4.22 16.80
CA TYR A 168 4.45 -3.84 18.21
C TYR A 168 3.35 -2.84 18.58
N VAL A 169 3.06 -1.87 17.72
CA VAL A 169 1.99 -0.89 17.98
C VAL A 169 0.62 -1.55 17.95
N MET A 170 0.30 -2.30 16.89
CA MET A 170 -1.03 -2.92 16.71
C MET A 170 -1.35 -4.02 17.73
N TRP A 171 -0.32 -4.60 18.35
CA TRP A 171 -0.49 -5.59 19.42
C TRP A 171 -0.76 -4.95 20.79
N ASN A 172 -0.28 -3.72 21.04
CA ASN A 172 -0.35 -3.05 22.33
C ASN A 172 -1.39 -1.90 22.37
N ASP A 173 -2.26 -1.83 21.36
CA ASP A 173 -3.44 -0.96 21.31
C ASP A 173 -4.62 -1.66 22.00
#